data_AF-A0A9D9KZV2-F1
#
_entry.id   AF-A0A9D9KZV2-F1
#
_cell.length_a   1.000
_cell.length_b   1.000
_cell.length_c   1.000
_cell.angle_alpha   90.00
_cell.angle_beta   90.00
_cell.angle_gamma   90.00
#
_symmetry.space_group_name_H-M   'P 1'
#
loop_
_entity.id
_entity.type
_entity.pdbx_description
1 polymer ?
#
loop_
_entity_poly.entity_id
_entity_poly.type
_entity_poly.pdbx_seq_one_letter_code
_entity_poly.pdbx_strand_id
1 'polypeptide(L)'
;MQRKEFELLAAFYDYCKANMLCCYLIGGTLLGAVRHQGFIPWDDDVDVCMPRPDYERLLDMTVRKGLQPEGLPAHFFLQSPDNGFVKPYSRLFDQSVKVIRPYTNDNK
;
A
#
# COMPACT_ATOMS: atom_id res chain seq x y z
N MET A 1 -8.78 13.43 -0.20
CA MET A 1 -8.79 11.97 -0.27
C MET A 1 -7.87 11.52 -1.40
N GLN A 2 -8.30 11.66 -2.66
CA GLN A 2 -7.53 11.29 -3.87
C GLN A 2 -6.08 11.80 -3.94
N ARG A 3 -5.81 13.02 -3.46
CA ARG A 3 -4.42 13.52 -3.38
C ARG A 3 -3.53 12.66 -2.47
N LYS A 4 -4.06 12.20 -1.33
CA LYS A 4 -3.33 11.35 -0.39
C LYS A 4 -3.13 9.94 -0.93
N GLU A 5 -4.14 9.39 -1.63
CA GLU A 5 -3.99 8.13 -2.38
C GLU A 5 -2.88 8.24 -3.42
N PHE A 6 -2.85 9.34 -4.19
CA PHE A 6 -1.80 9.57 -5.17
C PHE A 6 -0.41 9.70 -4.53
N GLU A 7 -0.27 10.49 -3.46
CA GLU A 7 0.99 10.65 -2.73
C GLU A 7 1.51 9.28 -2.22
N LEU A 8 0.63 8.44 -1.68
CA LEU A 8 0.97 7.10 -1.21
C LEU A 8 1.38 6.16 -2.36
N LEU A 9 0.58 6.11 -3.43
CA LEU A 9 0.86 5.28 -4.60
C LEU A 9 2.17 5.68 -5.29
N ALA A 10 2.40 6.99 -5.45
CA ALA A 10 3.61 7.50 -6.08
C ALA A 10 4.87 7.14 -5.27
N ALA A 11 4.84 7.38 -3.95
CA ALA A 11 5.96 7.03 -3.08
C ALA A 11 6.22 5.52 -3.05
N PHE A 12 5.17 4.68 -3.01
CA PHE A 12 5.33 3.23 -3.09
C PHE A 12 5.90 2.78 -4.44
N TYR A 13 5.42 3.37 -5.54
CA TYR A 13 5.92 3.07 -6.87
C TYR A 13 7.39 3.46 -7.06
N ASP A 14 7.79 4.63 -6.57
CA ASP A 14 9.19 5.08 -6.59
C ASP A 14 10.09 4.17 -5.76
N TYR A 15 9.62 3.74 -4.58
CA TYR A 15 10.29 2.73 -3.77
C TYR A 15 10.45 1.40 -4.52
N CYS A 16 9.39 0.91 -5.18
CA CYS A 16 9.46 -0.30 -5.98
C CYS A 16 10.46 -0.17 -7.13
N LYS A 17 10.47 0.96 -7.86
CA LYS A 17 11.45 1.24 -8.91
C LYS A 17 12.88 1.21 -8.39
N ALA A 18 13.15 1.91 -7.29
CA ALA A 18 14.48 2.01 -6.71
C ALA A 18 15.03 0.63 -6.29
N ASN A 19 14.16 -0.29 -5.89
CA ASN A 19 14.53 -1.62 -5.41
C ASN A 19 14.34 -2.74 -6.45
N MET A 20 14.04 -2.38 -7.71
CA MET A 20 13.77 -3.32 -8.80
C MET A 20 12.69 -4.35 -8.44
N LEU A 21 11.58 -3.86 -7.88
CA LEU A 21 10.40 -4.64 -7.54
C LEU A 21 9.30 -4.33 -8.56
N CYS A 22 8.69 -5.37 -9.13
CA CYS A 22 7.54 -5.18 -10.00
C CYS A 22 6.28 -5.00 -9.15
N CYS A 23 5.49 -3.97 -9.48
CA CYS A 23 4.12 -3.81 -9.00
C CYS A 23 3.21 -3.41 -10.16
N TYR A 24 1.95 -3.81 -10.07
CA TYR A 24 0.91 -3.49 -11.05
C TYR A 24 -0.32 -2.95 -10.34
N LEU A 25 -1.01 -1.99 -10.95
CA LEU A 25 -2.33 -1.58 -10.50
C LEU A 25 -3.33 -2.70 -10.74
N ILE A 26 -4.23 -2.93 -9.80
CA ILE A 26 -5.33 -3.90 -9.94
C ILE A 26 -6.65 -3.29 -9.46
N GLY A 27 -7.75 -4.04 -9.61
CA GLY A 27 -9.03 -3.71 -8.98
C GLY A 27 -9.59 -2.33 -9.36
N GLY A 28 -10.13 -1.64 -8.34
CA GLY A 28 -10.71 -0.30 -8.47
C GLY A 28 -9.69 0.73 -8.93
N THR A 29 -8.45 0.62 -8.46
CA THR A 29 -7.35 1.51 -8.86
C THR A 29 -7.02 1.41 -10.34
N LEU A 30 -6.88 0.20 -10.89
CA LEU A 30 -6.63 0.01 -12.33
C LEU A 30 -7.82 0.49 -13.17
N LEU A 31 -9.04 0.14 -12.77
CA LEU A 31 -10.25 0.56 -13.47
C LEU A 31 -10.39 2.09 -13.47
N GLY A 32 -10.10 2.74 -12.34
CA GLY A 32 -10.05 4.19 -12.21
C GLY A 32 -9.08 4.79 -13.22
N ALA A 33 -7.83 4.31 -13.23
CA ALA A 33 -6.79 4.84 -14.10
C ALA A 33 -7.20 4.82 -15.57
N VAL A 34 -7.82 3.73 -16.04
CA VAL A 34 -8.29 3.61 -17.43
C VAL A 34 -9.56 4.43 -17.70
N ARG A 35 -10.57 4.36 -16.81
CA ARG A 35 -11.91 4.93 -17.07
C ARG A 35 -12.01 6.42 -16.74
N HIS A 36 -11.43 6.84 -15.62
CA HIS A 36 -11.52 8.22 -15.09
C HIS A 36 -10.25 9.02 -15.29
N GLN A 37 -9.19 8.41 -15.85
CA GLN A 37 -7.87 9.04 -15.97
C GLN A 37 -7.33 9.50 -14.60
N GLY A 38 -7.65 8.73 -13.56
CA GLY A 38 -7.39 9.05 -12.16
C GLY A 38 -8.02 8.00 -11.24
N PHE A 39 -8.28 8.32 -9.97
CA PHE A 39 -8.99 7.41 -9.07
C PHE A 39 -10.50 7.43 -9.34
N ILE A 40 -11.20 6.36 -8.96
CA ILE A 40 -12.66 6.39 -8.92
C ILE A 40 -13.08 7.47 -7.90
N PRO A 41 -14.04 8.36 -8.20
CA PRO A 41 -14.35 9.52 -7.34
C PRO A 41 -14.79 9.19 -5.90
N TRP A 42 -15.25 7.96 -5.67
CA TRP A 42 -15.73 7.48 -4.38
C TRP A 42 -14.89 6.33 -3.81
N ASP A 43 -13.77 5.97 -4.44
CA ASP A 43 -12.79 5.03 -3.85
C ASP A 43 -12.09 5.69 -2.66
N ASP A 44 -11.70 4.89 -1.67
CA ASP A 44 -10.97 5.33 -0.47
C ASP A 44 -9.69 4.53 -0.18
N ASP A 45 -9.30 3.62 -1.09
CA ASP A 45 -8.09 2.83 -1.03
C ASP A 45 -7.35 2.69 -2.37
N VAL A 46 -6.20 2.03 -2.32
CA VAL A 46 -5.32 1.81 -3.48
C VAL A 46 -4.91 0.34 -3.47
N ASP A 47 -5.18 -0.35 -4.57
CA ASP A 47 -4.84 -1.75 -4.76
C ASP A 47 -3.69 -1.91 -5.76
N VAL A 48 -2.65 -2.62 -5.32
CA VAL A 48 -1.52 -3.04 -6.13
C VAL A 48 -1.29 -4.54 -5.97
N CYS A 49 -0.85 -5.20 -7.04
CA CYS A 49 -0.34 -6.56 -6.95
C CYS A 49 1.15 -6.60 -7.30
N MET A 50 1.82 -7.62 -6.79
CA MET A 50 3.22 -7.89 -7.05
C MET A 50 3.39 -9.36 -7.40
N PRO A 51 4.32 -9.72 -8.30
CA PRO A 51 4.75 -11.10 -8.43
C PRO A 51 5.20 -11.65 -7.08
N ARG A 52 4.88 -12.92 -6.79
CA ARG A 52 5.23 -13.54 -5.50
C ARG A 52 6.72 -13.37 -5.14
N PRO A 53 7.70 -13.56 -6.04
CA PRO A 53 9.11 -13.35 -5.70
C PRO A 53 9.43 -11.92 -5.25
N ASP A 54 8.86 -10.91 -5.91
CA ASP A 54 9.09 -9.51 -5.54
C ASP A 54 8.39 -9.14 -4.24
N TYR A 55 7.20 -9.71 -3.99
CA TYR A 55 6.52 -9.54 -2.71
C TYR A 55 7.32 -10.18 -1.56
N GLU A 56 7.94 -11.34 -1.76
CA GLU A 56 8.84 -11.95 -0.75
C GLU A 56 10.06 -11.06 -0.49
N ARG A 57 10.69 -10.53 -1.55
CA ARG A 57 11.82 -9.60 -1.43
C ARG A 57 11.44 -8.34 -0.65
N LEU A 58 10.25 -7.78 -0.91
CA LEU A 58 9.73 -6.63 -0.15
C LEU A 58 9.68 -6.95 1.36
N LEU A 59 9.11 -8.08 1.75
CA LEU A 59 9.00 -8.49 3.16
C LEU A 59 10.38 -8.74 3.79
N ASP A 60 11.30 -9.36 3.06
CA ASP A 60 12.68 -9.60 3.51
C ASP A 60 13.46 -8.30 3.71
N MET A 61 13.21 -7.28 2.89
CA MET A 61 13.89 -5.99 2.99
C MET A 61 13.32 -5.08 4.09
N THR A 62 12.11 -5.35 4.55
CA THR A 62 11.36 -4.48 5.46
C THR A 62 10.98 -5.24 6.73
N VAL A 63 9.83 -5.90 6.70
CA VAL A 63 9.15 -6.46 7.86
C VAL A 63 10.00 -7.52 8.57
N ARG A 64 10.57 -8.47 7.83
CA ARG A 64 11.33 -9.59 8.44
C ARG A 64 12.66 -9.16 9.03
N LYS A 65 13.20 -8.02 8.60
CA LYS A 65 14.39 -7.39 9.20
C LYS A 65 14.03 -6.40 10.31
N GLY A 66 12.73 -6.18 10.58
CA GLY A 66 12.27 -5.16 11.52
C GLY A 66 12.62 -3.73 11.08
N LEU A 67 12.86 -3.53 9.78
CA LEU A 67 13.29 -2.25 9.22
C LEU A 67 12.11 -1.50 8.62
N GLN A 68 12.13 -0.18 8.79
CA GLN A 68 11.32 0.68 7.94
C GLN A 68 11.87 0.59 6.50
N PRO A 69 11.00 0.56 5.48
CA PRO A 69 11.42 0.61 4.08
C PRO A 69 12.26 1.85 3.80
N GLU A 70 13.58 1.68 3.69
CA GLU A 70 14.51 2.75 3.35
C GLU A 70 14.12 3.36 2.00
N GLY A 71 13.82 4.65 1.99
CA GLY A 71 13.32 5.37 0.81
C GLY A 71 11.82 5.64 0.81
N LEU A 72 11.04 5.08 1.74
CA LEU A 72 9.68 5.57 2.02
C LEU A 72 9.69 6.68 3.07
N PRO A 73 8.72 7.62 3.03
CA PRO A 73 8.55 8.61 4.07
C PRO A 73 8.36 7.97 5.46
N ALA A 74 8.94 8.56 6.50
CA ALA A 74 8.93 7.99 7.86
C ALA A 74 7.53 7.83 8.48
N HIS A 75 6.52 8.53 7.95
CA HIS A 75 5.13 8.42 8.38
C HIS A 75 4.36 7.29 7.68
N PHE A 76 5.01 6.53 6.78
CA PHE A 76 4.41 5.37 6.14
C PHE A 76 4.78 4.11 6.93
N PHE A 77 3.81 3.22 7.09
CA PHE A 77 4.00 1.97 7.81
C PHE A 77 3.46 0.78 7.01
N LEU A 78 4.29 -0.26 6.88
CA LEU A 78 3.93 -1.50 6.20
C LEU A 78 3.54 -2.58 7.21
N GLN A 79 2.28 -2.98 7.19
CA GLN A 79 1.76 -4.17 7.87
C GLN A 79 1.74 -5.37 6.92
N SER A 80 2.02 -6.55 7.45
CA SER A 80 1.96 -7.83 6.73
C SER A 80 1.67 -8.98 7.70
N PRO A 81 1.28 -10.17 7.22
CA PRO A 81 1.17 -11.35 8.08
C PRO A 81 2.37 -11.57 9.02
N ASP A 82 3.56 -11.26 8.52
CA ASP A 82 4.83 -11.53 9.21
C ASP A 82 5.07 -10.59 10.41
N ASN A 83 4.33 -9.48 10.52
CA ASN A 83 4.31 -8.62 11.72
C ASN A 83 2.95 -8.60 12.43
N GLY A 84 2.18 -9.68 12.31
CA GLY A 84 0.94 -9.88 13.08
C GLY A 84 -0.31 -9.27 12.44
N PHE A 85 -0.25 -8.87 11.16
CA PHE A 85 -1.44 -8.45 10.44
C PHE A 85 -2.27 -9.68 10.02
N VAL A 86 -3.54 -9.73 10.43
CA VAL A 86 -4.38 -10.94 10.30
C VAL A 86 -4.77 -11.24 8.84
N LYS A 87 -4.63 -10.28 7.92
CA LYS A 87 -5.06 -10.43 6.53
C LYS A 87 -3.95 -11.01 5.66
N PRO A 88 -4.28 -11.78 4.59
CA PRO A 88 -3.28 -12.49 3.77
C PRO A 88 -2.49 -11.59 2.80
N TYR A 89 -2.55 -10.27 2.97
CA TYR A 89 -1.91 -9.27 2.12
C TYR A 89 -1.22 -8.21 2.99
N SER A 90 -0.26 -7.50 2.43
CA SER A 90 0.35 -6.36 3.10
C SER A 90 -0.47 -5.09 2.92
N ARG A 91 -0.46 -4.24 3.95
CA ARG A 91 -1.09 -2.93 3.94
C ARG A 91 -0.06 -1.86 4.23
N LEU A 92 0.17 -0.97 3.27
CA LEU A 92 0.88 0.28 3.48
C LEU A 92 -0.12 1.37 3.85
N PHE A 93 0.14 2.13 4.91
CA PHE A 93 -0.72 3.25 5.29
C PHE A 93 0.09 4.45 5.78
N ASP A 94 -0.48 5.63 5.54
CA ASP A 94 0.02 6.91 6.01
C ASP A 94 -0.49 7.18 7.44
N GLN A 95 0.43 7.16 8.42
CA GLN A 95 0.13 7.42 9.82
C GLN A 95 -0.25 8.88 10.12
N SER A 96 0.01 9.81 9.19
CA SER A 96 -0.45 11.20 9.29
C SER A 96 -1.94 11.36 8.98
N VAL A 97 -2.59 10.32 8.43
CA VAL A 97 -4.01 10.33 8.06
C VAL A 97 -4.82 9.52 9.07
N LYS A 98 -5.82 10.16 9.67
CA LYS A 98 -6.81 9.49 10.52
C LYS A 98 -7.97 8.98 9.68
N VAL A 99 -8.14 7.66 9.61
CA VAL A 99 -9.31 7.02 8.99
C VAL A 99 -10.40 6.84 10.04
N ILE A 100 -11.60 7.36 9.76
CA ILE A 100 -12.77 7.18 10.63
C ILE A 100 -13.65 6.11 9.98
N ARG A 101 -13.88 5.00 10.69
CA ARG A 101 -14.72 3.90 10.19
C ARG A 101 -15.97 3.76 11.06
N PRO A 102 -17.03 4.54 10.80
CA PRO A 102 -18.24 4.52 11.64
C PRO A 102 -19.04 3.21 11.53
N TYR A 103 -18.73 2.35 10.55
CA TYR A 103 -19.49 1.14 10.23
C TYR A 103 -18.70 -0.17 10.40
N THR A 104 -17.49 -0.13 10.97
CA THR A 104 -16.74 -1.33 11.34
C THR A 104 -16.57 -1.41 12.85
N ASN A 105 -17.02 -2.51 13.46
CA ASN A 105 -16.67 -2.83 14.83
C ASN A 105 -15.23 -3.36 14.83
N ASP A 106 -14.28 -2.53 15.23
CA ASP A 106 -12.86 -2.90 15.39
C ASP A 106 -12.61 -3.81 16.62
N ASN A 107 -13.66 -4.43 17.17
CA ASN A 107 -13.63 -5.40 18.27
C ASN A 107 -13.51 -6.86 17.79
N LYS A 108 -12.82 -7.12 16.68
CA LYS A 108 -12.52 -8.49 16.21
C LYS A 108 -11.07 -8.65 15.82
#